data_AF-A0A4R4QER5-F1
#
_entry.id   AF-A0A4R4QER5-F1
#
_cell.length_a   1.000
_cell.length_b   1.000
_cell.length_c   1.000
_cell.angle_alpha   90.00
_cell.angle_beta   90.00
_cell.angle_gamma   90.00
#
_symmetry.space_group_name_H-M   'P 1'
#
loop_
_entity.id
_entity.type
_entity.pdbx_description
1 polymer ?
#
loop_
_entity_poly.entity_id
_entity_poly.type
_entity_poly.pdbx_seq_one_letter_code
_entity_poly.pdbx_strand_id
1 'polypeptide(L)'
;MVAALLLTGVVGAVTAVPAGPAAATGQTAARHATTAAAPPPALPQVTEGCVGESPAVADSAPWAVRRMLPSAVWPLTRGGGVVVAVVDTGVSASATALRGAVRRGSDVVGSGAADRDCYGRGTALAGIVAARPVTGSAFVGVAPEATIVPIRIVDGKGKVAPGAIAAGIRAATAAEADVILLGVGTPDPDAELRAAIREAVDRDIVLVASVSDKTQPAGTTQRPAPWYPAAHPDVLAVGGIDAKGVPTEKSPAEAGVDLLAPAADAVSVAPRGDGHYTVAGPAVAAAYAAGAAALVRAHYPKLSQADVRHRLELTAEHPLGTWPAPGIGYGTLDLYHAVTALELDRTPLPSQPQVLRPLPKAAATEPTKLIAGSVAAGMVGLAGLAYLAAMTVKWGRRRRWRP
;
A
#
# COMPACT_ATOMS: atom_id res chain seq x y z
N MET A 1 -15.38 65.34 -8.71
CA MET A 1 -14.32 65.97 -7.89
C MET A 1 -13.11 65.04 -7.92
N VAL A 2 -12.35 64.85 -9.02
CA VAL A 2 -11.50 65.75 -9.83
C VAL A 2 -10.50 66.56 -8.99
N ALA A 3 -9.27 66.00 -8.92
CA ALA A 3 -7.95 66.63 -9.11
C ALA A 3 -7.50 67.75 -8.14
N ALA A 4 -6.21 68.01 -7.87
CA ALA A 4 -4.89 67.39 -8.06
C ALA A 4 -3.87 68.45 -7.56
N LEU A 5 -2.57 68.17 -7.77
CA LEU A 5 -1.46 69.15 -7.91
C LEU A 5 -0.89 69.71 -6.59
N LEU A 6 0.41 70.00 -6.44
CA LEU A 6 1.61 69.84 -7.26
C LEU A 6 2.83 70.15 -6.36
N LEU A 7 3.99 69.64 -6.77
CA LEU A 7 5.31 70.03 -6.29
C LEU A 7 5.67 71.48 -6.63
N THR A 8 6.53 72.09 -5.81
CA THR A 8 7.48 73.16 -6.16
C THR A 8 8.88 72.63 -5.78
N GLY A 9 9.85 72.58 -6.71
CA GLY A 9 10.80 73.65 -7.05
C GLY A 9 11.99 73.57 -6.09
N VAL A 10 13.26 73.39 -6.50
CA VAL A 10 14.09 74.36 -7.23
C VAL A 10 15.35 73.66 -7.75
N VAL A 11 15.79 74.09 -8.95
CA VAL A 11 17.00 73.71 -9.66
C VAL A 11 18.15 74.66 -9.26
N GLY A 12 19.35 74.12 -9.04
CA GLY A 12 20.60 74.88 -8.93
C GLY A 12 21.72 74.15 -9.68
N ALA A 13 22.28 74.81 -10.70
CA ALA A 13 23.20 74.23 -11.66
C ALA A 13 24.68 74.22 -11.20
N VAL A 14 25.31 73.13 -11.61
CA VAL A 14 26.69 72.65 -11.55
C VAL A 14 27.77 73.61 -12.07
N THR A 15 28.95 73.59 -11.44
CA THR A 15 30.26 73.61 -12.15
C THR A 15 31.22 72.61 -11.49
N ALA A 16 31.99 71.90 -12.33
CA ALA A 16 32.72 70.66 -12.05
C ALA A 16 34.24 70.88 -11.88
N VAL A 17 34.99 69.98 -11.21
CA VAL A 17 35.94 68.95 -11.75
C VAL A 17 37.06 68.80 -10.65
N PRO A 18 37.84 67.69 -10.45
CA PRO A 18 38.08 66.50 -11.27
C PRO A 18 37.91 65.12 -10.60
N ALA A 19 38.02 64.11 -11.47
CA ALA A 19 37.89 62.68 -11.27
C ALA A 19 39.03 62.02 -10.46
N GLY A 20 38.63 61.07 -9.61
CA GLY A 20 39.44 59.95 -9.13
C GLY A 20 38.63 58.65 -9.29
N PRO A 21 39.26 57.50 -9.63
CA PRO A 21 38.53 56.28 -9.93
C PRO A 21 38.06 55.62 -8.62
N ALA A 22 36.79 55.79 -8.29
CA ALA A 22 36.15 55.00 -7.24
C ALA A 22 35.70 53.66 -7.84
N ALA A 23 36.42 52.60 -7.50
CA ALA A 23 36.01 51.23 -7.74
C ALA A 23 34.67 50.98 -7.01
N ALA A 24 33.57 50.98 -7.76
CA ALA A 24 32.30 50.49 -7.28
C ALA A 24 32.36 48.97 -7.22
N THR A 25 32.62 48.43 -6.02
CA THR A 25 32.36 47.05 -5.68
C THR A 25 30.85 46.83 -5.74
N GLY A 26 30.37 46.45 -6.93
CA GLY A 26 29.06 45.86 -7.08
C GLY A 26 29.02 44.56 -6.28
N GLN A 27 28.53 44.62 -5.05
CA GLN A 27 28.03 43.44 -4.37
C GLN A 27 26.77 43.01 -5.10
N THR A 28 26.96 42.25 -6.16
CA THR A 28 25.93 41.35 -6.68
C THR A 28 25.53 40.45 -5.51
N ALA A 29 24.38 40.75 -4.92
CA ALA A 29 23.67 39.80 -4.08
C ALA A 29 23.43 38.57 -4.95
N ALA A 30 24.32 37.60 -4.83
CA ALA A 30 24.15 36.27 -5.38
C ALA A 30 22.90 35.71 -4.71
N ARG A 31 21.75 35.88 -5.39
CA ARG A 31 20.57 35.07 -5.16
C ARG A 31 21.08 33.65 -5.29
N HIS A 32 21.30 33.00 -4.16
CA HIS A 32 21.45 31.56 -4.12
C HIS A 32 20.09 31.06 -4.60
N ALA A 33 20.02 30.77 -5.89
CA ALA A 33 18.97 29.93 -6.42
C ALA A 33 19.20 28.59 -5.73
N THR A 34 18.47 28.34 -4.65
CA THR A 34 18.30 27.01 -4.09
C THR A 34 17.64 26.22 -5.20
N THR A 35 18.42 25.54 -6.04
CA THR A 35 17.92 24.49 -6.90
C THR A 35 17.24 23.51 -5.98
N ALA A 36 15.91 23.47 -6.00
CA ALA A 36 15.14 22.46 -5.30
C ALA A 36 15.76 21.11 -5.64
N ALA A 37 16.18 20.35 -4.63
CA ALA A 37 16.75 19.04 -4.84
C ALA A 37 15.76 18.23 -5.68
N ALA A 38 16.25 17.63 -6.78
CA ALA A 38 15.40 16.80 -7.61
C ALA A 38 14.80 15.68 -6.74
N PRO A 39 13.51 15.33 -6.94
CA PRO A 39 12.89 14.28 -6.15
C PRO A 39 13.68 12.96 -6.31
N PRO A 40 13.71 12.11 -5.26
CA PRO A 40 14.36 10.82 -5.34
C PRO A 40 13.91 10.00 -6.58
N PRO A 41 14.85 9.38 -7.31
CA PRO A 41 14.49 8.54 -8.45
C PRO A 41 13.65 7.34 -8.00
N ALA A 42 12.88 6.74 -8.90
CA ALA A 42 12.16 5.50 -8.60
C ALA A 42 13.14 4.34 -8.30
N LEU A 43 12.77 3.45 -7.38
CA LEU A 43 13.55 2.24 -7.09
C LEU A 43 13.68 1.39 -8.36
N PRO A 44 14.92 1.13 -8.85
CA PRO A 44 15.10 0.43 -10.11
C PRO A 44 14.72 -1.05 -9.99
N GLN A 45 14.05 -1.56 -11.02
CA GLN A 45 13.77 -2.98 -11.16
C GLN A 45 15.00 -3.66 -11.80
N VAL A 46 15.82 -4.30 -10.97
CA VAL A 46 17.05 -4.96 -11.44
C VAL A 46 16.80 -6.42 -11.80
N THR A 47 17.29 -6.84 -12.97
CA THR A 47 17.32 -8.25 -13.40
C THR A 47 18.69 -8.89 -13.24
N GLU A 48 19.74 -8.07 -13.21
CA GLU A 48 21.13 -8.45 -12.96
C GLU A 48 21.81 -7.41 -12.06
N GLY A 49 22.75 -7.85 -11.22
CA GLY A 49 23.42 -6.98 -10.26
C GLY A 49 22.57 -6.64 -9.03
N CYS A 50 22.98 -5.62 -8.28
CA CYS A 50 22.28 -5.15 -7.08
C CYS A 50 21.97 -3.66 -7.23
N VAL A 51 20.82 -3.23 -6.70
CA VAL A 51 20.48 -1.82 -6.57
C VAL A 51 21.64 -1.10 -5.87
N GLY A 52 22.07 0.01 -6.49
CA GLY A 52 23.17 0.83 -6.00
C GLY A 52 22.74 1.82 -4.92
N GLU A 53 23.66 2.74 -4.63
CA GLU A 53 23.33 3.94 -3.85
C GLU A 53 22.44 4.88 -4.68
N SER A 54 21.59 5.64 -4.00
CA SER A 54 20.86 6.73 -4.63
C SER A 54 21.59 8.06 -4.41
N PRO A 55 21.73 8.92 -5.43
CA PRO A 55 22.34 10.24 -5.28
C PRO A 55 21.41 11.27 -4.61
N ALA A 56 20.13 10.94 -4.39
CA ALA A 56 19.14 11.87 -3.87
C ALA A 56 18.87 11.63 -2.38
N VAL A 57 18.94 12.70 -1.59
CA VAL A 57 18.53 12.68 -0.18
C VAL A 57 17.26 13.53 -0.06
N ALA A 58 16.24 12.99 0.63
CA ALA A 58 15.03 13.75 0.90
C ALA A 58 15.34 14.84 1.94
N ASP A 59 15.43 16.08 1.50
CA ASP A 59 15.73 17.27 2.33
C ASP A 59 14.49 17.88 3.01
N SER A 60 13.31 17.45 2.59
CA SER A 60 12.01 17.85 3.12
C SER A 60 11.13 16.63 3.37
N ALA A 61 10.24 16.73 4.37
CA ALA A 61 9.40 15.60 4.77
C ALA A 61 8.55 15.11 3.59
N PRO A 62 8.72 13.87 3.10
CA PRO A 62 7.94 13.34 1.99
C PRO A 62 6.44 13.32 2.29
N TRP A 63 5.60 13.35 1.25
CA TRP A 63 4.16 13.48 1.42
C TRP A 63 3.56 12.42 2.36
N ALA A 64 4.01 11.17 2.25
CA ALA A 64 3.53 10.06 3.06
C ALA A 64 3.93 10.23 4.53
N VAL A 65 5.15 10.72 4.82
CA VAL A 65 5.59 11.07 6.18
C VAL A 65 4.73 12.20 6.75
N ARG A 66 4.39 13.21 5.94
CA ARG A 66 3.48 14.29 6.36
C ARG A 66 2.05 13.79 6.59
N ARG A 67 1.54 12.87 5.76
CA ARG A 67 0.21 12.26 5.90
C ARG A 67 0.08 11.41 7.16
N MET A 68 1.13 10.66 7.48
CA MET A 68 1.20 9.79 8.66
C MET A 68 1.50 10.57 9.94
N LEU A 69 2.18 11.71 9.84
CA LEU A 69 2.55 12.59 10.96
C LEU A 69 3.13 11.85 12.19
N PRO A 70 4.13 10.96 12.03
CA PRO A 70 4.63 10.13 13.14
C PRO A 70 5.24 10.96 14.28
N SER A 71 5.72 12.17 14.00
CA SER A 71 6.24 13.10 15.01
C SER A 71 5.21 13.51 16.06
N ALA A 72 3.91 13.49 15.75
CA ALA A 72 2.85 13.75 16.72
C ALA A 72 2.66 12.59 17.73
N VAL A 73 3.15 11.39 17.39
CA VAL A 73 2.98 10.16 18.19
C VAL A 73 4.22 9.83 19.00
N TRP A 74 5.41 10.18 18.49
CA TRP A 74 6.69 9.87 19.14
C TRP A 74 6.92 10.37 20.58
N PRO A 75 6.24 11.40 21.10
CA PRO A 75 6.27 11.70 22.53
C PRO A 75 5.68 10.59 23.40
N LEU A 76 4.82 9.72 22.85
CA LEU A 76 4.17 8.62 23.56
C LEU A 76 4.87 7.28 23.33
N THR A 77 5.32 7.02 22.10
CA THR A 77 5.98 5.78 21.71
C THR A 77 6.73 5.96 20.40
N ARG A 78 7.89 5.32 20.27
CA ARG A 78 8.66 5.26 19.02
C ARG A 78 8.80 3.83 18.47
N GLY A 79 8.12 2.86 19.10
CA GLY A 79 8.17 1.44 18.70
C GLY A 79 9.28 0.64 19.39
N GLY A 80 9.94 1.21 20.41
CA GLY A 80 11.00 0.52 21.14
C GLY A 80 10.51 -0.79 21.78
N GLY A 81 11.35 -1.82 21.72
CA GLY A 81 11.03 -3.16 22.23
C GLY A 81 10.20 -4.05 21.30
N VAL A 82 9.69 -3.51 20.19
CA VAL A 82 8.90 -4.27 19.21
C VAL A 82 9.77 -4.77 18.07
N VAL A 83 9.59 -6.03 17.71
CA VAL A 83 10.25 -6.71 16.59
C VAL A 83 9.29 -6.81 15.41
N VAL A 84 9.69 -6.24 14.27
CA VAL A 84 8.97 -6.35 13.00
C VAL A 84 9.76 -7.23 12.04
N ALA A 85 9.20 -8.37 11.66
CA ALA A 85 9.75 -9.20 10.60
C ALA A 85 9.30 -8.69 9.24
N VAL A 86 10.25 -8.50 8.32
CA VAL A 86 9.99 -8.07 6.93
C VAL A 86 10.21 -9.27 6.02
N VAL A 87 9.11 -9.87 5.56
CA VAL A 87 9.09 -11.07 4.71
C VAL A 87 9.06 -10.64 3.24
N ASP A 88 10.23 -10.47 2.64
CA ASP A 88 10.38 -9.91 1.29
C ASP A 88 11.71 -10.33 0.60
N THR A 89 12.43 -9.42 -0.07
CA THR A 89 13.69 -9.67 -0.79
C THR A 89 14.93 -9.74 0.11
N GLY A 90 14.76 -9.58 1.42
CA GLY A 90 15.83 -9.31 2.40
C GLY A 90 15.84 -7.84 2.82
N VAL A 91 16.70 -7.47 3.78
CA VAL A 91 16.88 -6.07 4.21
C VAL A 91 18.36 -5.78 4.31
N SER A 92 18.84 -4.73 3.65
CA SER A 92 20.24 -4.35 3.75
C SER A 92 20.55 -3.72 5.10
N ALA A 93 21.38 -4.39 5.91
CA ALA A 93 21.93 -3.81 7.14
C ALA A 93 22.97 -2.70 6.87
N SER A 94 23.42 -2.57 5.62
CA SER A 94 24.36 -1.52 5.18
C SER A 94 23.68 -0.19 4.85
N ALA A 95 22.34 -0.14 4.77
CA ALA A 95 21.61 1.11 4.57
C ALA A 95 21.81 2.02 5.80
N THR A 96 22.24 3.26 5.60
CA THR A 96 22.63 4.15 6.71
C THR A 96 21.53 4.35 7.74
N ALA A 97 20.32 4.63 7.27
CA ALA A 97 19.17 4.86 8.14
C ALA A 97 18.68 3.58 8.85
N LEU A 98 19.16 2.39 8.49
CA LEU A 98 18.78 1.12 9.14
C LEU A 98 19.88 0.55 10.05
N ARG A 99 21.02 1.25 10.19
CA ARG A 99 22.09 0.83 11.10
C ARG A 99 21.56 0.71 12.53
N GLY A 100 21.83 -0.43 13.16
CA GLY A 100 21.35 -0.76 14.51
C GLY A 100 19.87 -1.11 14.61
N ALA A 101 19.08 -0.94 13.54
CA ALA A 101 17.69 -1.37 13.49
C ALA A 101 17.56 -2.84 13.05
N VAL A 102 18.46 -3.32 12.19
CA VAL A 102 18.39 -4.67 11.59
C VAL A 102 19.17 -5.66 12.45
N ARG A 103 18.49 -6.70 12.94
CA ARG A 103 19.14 -7.86 13.57
C ARG A 103 19.24 -9.03 12.59
N ARG A 104 19.93 -10.10 13.01
CA ARG A 104 20.06 -11.32 12.21
C ARG A 104 18.68 -11.90 11.90
N GLY A 105 18.42 -12.16 10.62
CA GLY A 105 17.22 -12.83 10.14
C GLY A 105 17.52 -14.14 9.43
N SER A 106 16.69 -14.50 8.46
CA SER A 106 16.77 -15.80 7.76
C SER A 106 16.51 -15.67 6.26
N ASP A 107 17.39 -16.24 5.46
CA ASP A 107 17.16 -16.48 4.03
C ASP A 107 16.53 -17.88 3.85
N VAL A 108 15.26 -17.94 3.45
CA VAL A 108 14.54 -19.22 3.26
C VAL A 108 14.67 -19.79 1.84
N VAL A 109 15.23 -19.03 0.91
CA VAL A 109 15.51 -19.49 -0.46
C VAL A 109 16.96 -20.00 -0.62
N GLY A 110 17.80 -19.73 0.36
CA GLY A 110 19.16 -20.22 0.45
C GLY A 110 19.59 -20.43 1.90
N SER A 111 20.58 -19.67 2.35
CA SER A 111 21.04 -19.67 3.74
C SER A 111 21.63 -18.31 4.10
N GLY A 112 21.64 -17.98 5.38
CA GLY A 112 22.25 -16.76 5.90
C GLY A 112 21.26 -15.82 6.57
N ALA A 113 21.74 -14.62 6.88
CA ALA A 113 21.06 -13.67 7.76
C ALA A 113 20.00 -12.80 7.06
N ALA A 114 19.83 -12.93 5.74
CA ALA A 114 18.98 -12.05 4.91
C ALA A 114 19.27 -10.54 5.05
N ASP A 115 20.47 -10.18 5.52
CA ASP A 115 20.94 -8.81 5.81
C ASP A 115 21.54 -8.08 4.58
N ARG A 116 21.34 -8.66 3.39
CA ARG A 116 21.67 -8.09 2.09
C ARG A 116 20.43 -8.12 1.21
N ASP A 117 20.22 -7.06 0.46
CA ASP A 117 19.08 -6.92 -0.41
C ASP A 117 19.51 -6.31 -1.75
N CYS A 118 19.60 -7.15 -2.78
CA CYS A 118 20.00 -6.70 -4.11
C CYS A 118 18.84 -6.12 -4.92
N TYR A 119 17.58 -6.40 -4.55
CA TYR A 119 16.41 -5.85 -5.22
C TYR A 119 15.93 -4.54 -4.57
N GLY A 120 16.29 -4.32 -3.30
CA GLY A 120 16.02 -3.10 -2.55
C GLY A 120 14.61 -2.93 -2.03
N ARG A 121 13.66 -3.79 -2.43
CA ARG A 121 12.25 -3.68 -2.03
C ARG A 121 12.09 -3.92 -0.53
N GLY A 122 12.60 -5.03 0.00
CA GLY A 122 12.52 -5.31 1.44
C GLY A 122 13.24 -4.24 2.28
N THR A 123 14.35 -3.69 1.80
CA THR A 123 15.02 -2.53 2.43
C THR A 123 14.15 -1.29 2.43
N ALA A 124 13.48 -0.98 1.33
CA ALA A 124 12.54 0.14 1.27
C ALA A 124 11.34 -0.07 2.22
N LEU A 125 10.81 -1.29 2.32
CA LEU A 125 9.73 -1.58 3.28
C LEU A 125 10.22 -1.43 4.73
N ALA A 126 11.39 -1.98 5.07
CA ALA A 126 12.00 -1.83 6.38
C ALA A 126 12.31 -0.36 6.72
N GLY A 127 12.71 0.45 5.73
CA GLY A 127 12.92 1.88 5.87
C GLY A 127 11.65 2.62 6.28
N ILE A 128 10.52 2.31 5.64
CA ILE A 128 9.22 2.89 6.01
C ILE A 128 8.85 2.52 7.45
N VAL A 129 9.13 1.29 7.87
CA VAL A 129 8.83 0.84 9.24
C VAL A 129 9.75 1.52 10.26
N ALA A 130 11.08 1.41 10.12
CA ALA A 130 12.02 1.67 11.22
C ALA A 130 13.29 2.42 10.82
N ALA A 131 13.29 3.17 9.71
CA ALA A 131 14.41 4.08 9.41
C ALA A 131 14.65 5.05 10.57
N ARG A 132 15.91 5.12 10.99
CA ARG A 132 16.40 6.00 12.04
C ARG A 132 16.67 7.39 11.47
N PRO A 133 16.60 8.46 12.29
CA PRO A 133 16.99 9.79 11.85
C PRO A 133 18.44 9.80 11.35
N VAL A 134 18.67 10.43 10.20
CA VAL A 134 19.99 10.65 9.61
C VAL A 134 20.17 12.14 9.40
N THR A 135 21.30 12.70 9.84
CA THR A 135 21.62 14.11 9.64
C THR A 135 21.54 14.49 8.16
N GLY A 136 20.78 15.55 7.84
CA GLY A 136 20.59 16.00 6.46
C GLY A 136 19.46 15.30 5.69
N SER A 137 18.80 14.30 6.30
CA SER A 137 17.59 13.68 5.76
C SER A 137 16.36 14.08 6.59
N ALA A 138 15.26 14.40 5.91
CA ALA A 138 13.95 14.60 6.49
C ALA A 138 13.08 13.31 6.48
N PHE A 139 13.63 12.20 5.99
CA PHE A 139 12.98 10.89 6.02
C PHE A 139 13.34 10.11 7.29
N VAL A 140 12.34 9.44 7.83
CA VAL A 140 12.39 8.67 9.08
C VAL A 140 11.21 7.70 9.05
N GLY A 141 11.43 6.49 9.58
CA GLY A 141 10.42 5.45 9.63
C GLY A 141 9.29 5.79 10.60
N VAL A 142 8.16 5.11 10.46
CA VAL A 142 6.99 5.28 11.33
C VAL A 142 7.33 4.95 12.80
N ALA A 143 8.00 3.82 13.01
CA ALA A 143 8.43 3.28 14.30
C ALA A 143 9.96 3.24 14.38
N PRO A 144 10.63 4.40 14.51
CA PRO A 144 12.09 4.51 14.41
C PRO A 144 12.82 3.93 15.62
N GLU A 145 12.16 3.26 16.57
CA GLU A 145 12.80 2.47 17.63
C GLU A 145 12.56 0.96 17.50
N ALA A 146 11.70 0.52 16.58
CA ALA A 146 11.41 -0.89 16.33
C ALA A 146 12.60 -1.64 15.70
N THR A 147 12.78 -2.90 16.07
CA THR A 147 13.82 -3.77 15.53
C THR A 147 13.31 -4.52 14.30
N ILE A 148 14.10 -4.56 13.24
CA ILE A 148 13.78 -5.28 11.99
C ILE A 148 14.44 -6.65 11.99
N VAL A 149 13.66 -7.68 11.66
CA VAL A 149 14.16 -9.01 11.30
C VAL A 149 13.93 -9.25 9.81
N PRO A 150 14.97 -9.35 8.97
CA PRO A 150 14.81 -9.67 7.58
C PRO A 150 14.47 -11.14 7.36
N ILE A 151 13.42 -11.43 6.60
CA ILE A 151 13.12 -12.78 6.14
C ILE A 151 13.07 -12.76 4.63
N ARG A 152 14.09 -13.34 3.99
CA ARG A 152 14.17 -13.35 2.53
C ARG A 152 13.48 -14.58 1.96
N ILE A 153 12.47 -14.36 1.11
CA ILE A 153 11.69 -15.39 0.42
C ILE A 153 11.76 -15.28 -1.12
N VAL A 154 12.49 -14.28 -1.63
CA VAL A 154 12.67 -14.02 -3.06
C VAL A 154 14.04 -14.49 -3.53
N ASP A 155 14.08 -15.35 -4.54
CA ASP A 155 15.31 -15.92 -5.09
C ASP A 155 16.15 -14.90 -5.90
N GLY A 156 17.31 -15.32 -6.39
CA GLY A 156 18.19 -14.49 -7.22
C GLY A 156 17.65 -14.16 -8.63
N LYS A 157 16.43 -14.58 -8.95
CA LYS A 157 15.70 -14.28 -10.19
C LYS A 157 14.43 -13.46 -9.93
N GLY A 158 14.24 -12.96 -8.70
CA GLY A 158 13.09 -12.16 -8.32
C GLY A 158 11.81 -12.99 -8.13
N LYS A 159 11.92 -14.31 -7.96
CA LYS A 159 10.76 -15.22 -7.86
C LYS A 159 10.53 -15.67 -6.42
N VAL A 160 9.26 -15.84 -6.07
CA VAL A 160 8.82 -16.49 -4.83
C VAL A 160 8.44 -17.93 -5.17
N ALA A 161 9.14 -18.89 -4.57
CA ALA A 161 8.87 -20.31 -4.78
C ALA A 161 7.57 -20.74 -4.06
N PRO A 162 6.88 -21.80 -4.53
CA PRO A 162 5.81 -22.43 -3.76
C PRO A 162 6.27 -22.76 -2.33
N GLY A 163 5.40 -22.55 -1.34
CA GLY A 163 5.72 -22.74 0.08
C GLY A 163 6.64 -21.69 0.73
N ALA A 164 7.33 -20.84 -0.05
CA ALA A 164 8.27 -19.85 0.51
C ALA A 164 7.59 -18.82 1.42
N ILE A 165 6.34 -18.42 1.12
CA ILE A 165 5.55 -17.53 1.98
C ILE A 165 5.28 -18.21 3.33
N ALA A 166 4.87 -19.48 3.32
CA ALA A 166 4.61 -20.25 4.54
C ALA A 166 5.88 -20.43 5.38
N ALA A 167 7.00 -20.75 4.73
CA ALA A 167 8.30 -20.86 5.37
C ALA A 167 8.78 -19.51 5.94
N GLY A 168 8.54 -18.40 5.22
CA GLY A 168 8.86 -17.06 5.67
C GLY A 168 8.08 -16.64 6.91
N ILE A 169 6.76 -16.93 6.96
CA ILE A 169 5.94 -16.70 8.15
C ILE A 169 6.48 -17.52 9.32
N ARG A 170 6.75 -18.82 9.14
CA ARG A 170 7.33 -19.66 10.21
C ARG A 170 8.69 -19.17 10.68
N ALA A 171 9.55 -18.70 9.78
CA ALA A 171 10.84 -18.13 10.13
C ALA A 171 10.71 -16.83 10.93
N ALA A 172 9.73 -15.98 10.59
CA ALA A 172 9.41 -14.78 11.35
C ALA A 172 8.85 -15.12 12.74
N THR A 173 7.97 -16.11 12.83
CA THR A 173 7.42 -16.64 14.08
C THR A 173 8.51 -17.21 14.98
N ALA A 174 9.43 -18.01 14.43
CA ALA A 174 10.59 -18.55 15.14
C ALA A 174 11.58 -17.47 15.58
N ALA A 175 11.60 -16.33 14.88
CA ALA A 175 12.37 -15.16 15.25
C ALA A 175 11.64 -14.26 16.27
N GLU A 176 10.54 -14.72 16.88
CA GLU A 176 9.80 -13.98 17.92
C GLU A 176 9.44 -12.56 17.48
N ALA A 177 8.92 -12.43 16.26
CA ALA A 177 8.40 -11.16 15.77
C ALA A 177 7.06 -10.84 16.46
N ASP A 178 6.83 -9.57 16.78
CA ASP A 178 5.54 -9.06 17.26
C ASP A 178 4.62 -8.67 16.09
N VAL A 179 5.23 -8.28 14.97
CA VAL A 179 4.56 -7.89 13.72
C VAL A 179 5.26 -8.56 12.54
N ILE A 180 4.49 -9.16 11.62
CA ILE A 180 5.00 -9.71 10.37
C ILE A 180 4.44 -8.89 9.21
N LEU A 181 5.34 -8.21 8.50
CA LEU A 181 5.05 -7.50 7.25
C LEU A 181 5.26 -8.43 6.04
N LEU A 182 4.19 -8.64 5.27
CA LEU A 182 4.17 -9.46 4.07
C LEU A 182 3.85 -8.59 2.84
N GLY A 183 4.90 -8.26 2.07
CA GLY A 183 4.78 -7.49 0.82
C GLY A 183 4.45 -8.34 -0.43
N VAL A 184 4.20 -9.63 -0.24
CA VAL A 184 3.91 -10.58 -1.33
C VAL A 184 2.71 -11.46 -0.98
N GLY A 185 2.15 -12.10 -2.00
CA GLY A 185 1.08 -13.07 -1.82
C GLY A 185 0.92 -14.02 -3.01
N THR A 186 -0.12 -14.85 -2.93
CA THR A 186 -0.47 -15.86 -3.92
C THR A 186 -1.99 -16.01 -4.04
N PRO A 187 -2.54 -16.25 -5.24
CA PRO A 187 -3.95 -16.59 -5.40
C PRO A 187 -4.26 -18.05 -5.00
N ASP A 188 -3.22 -18.88 -4.84
CA ASP A 188 -3.32 -20.33 -4.63
C ASP A 188 -2.73 -20.71 -3.26
N PRO A 189 -3.47 -20.52 -2.15
CA PRO A 189 -3.00 -20.90 -0.80
C PRO A 189 -3.06 -22.41 -0.59
N ASP A 190 -1.93 -23.02 -0.24
CA ASP A 190 -1.88 -24.41 0.21
C ASP A 190 -2.21 -24.55 1.71
N ALA A 191 -2.27 -25.79 2.19
CA ALA A 191 -2.55 -26.08 3.60
C ALA A 191 -1.42 -25.58 4.53
N GLU A 192 -0.18 -25.55 4.04
CA GLU A 192 0.98 -25.11 4.82
C GLU A 192 0.98 -23.62 5.09
N LEU A 193 0.59 -22.80 4.11
CA LEU A 193 0.44 -21.36 4.26
C LEU A 193 -0.64 -21.04 5.30
N ARG A 194 -1.78 -21.72 5.23
CA ARG A 194 -2.85 -21.55 6.22
C ARG A 194 -2.40 -21.98 7.63
N ALA A 195 -1.62 -23.04 7.73
CA ALA A 195 -1.06 -23.49 9.02
C ALA A 195 -0.04 -22.48 9.57
N ALA A 196 0.84 -21.93 8.74
CA ALA A 196 1.80 -20.91 9.14
C ALA A 196 1.12 -19.64 9.66
N ILE A 197 0.05 -19.18 8.99
CA ILE A 197 -0.74 -18.03 9.45
C ILE A 197 -1.34 -18.31 10.83
N ARG A 198 -2.00 -19.47 11.01
CA ARG A 198 -2.57 -19.84 12.32
C ARG A 198 -1.51 -19.92 13.41
N GLU A 199 -0.35 -20.51 13.12
CA GLU A 199 0.74 -20.59 14.09
C GLU A 199 1.23 -19.20 14.54
N ALA A 200 1.34 -18.25 13.61
CA ALA A 200 1.70 -16.87 13.94
C ALA A 200 0.60 -16.20 14.79
N VAL A 201 -0.68 -16.37 14.43
CA VAL A 201 -1.82 -15.84 15.18
C VAL A 201 -1.90 -16.43 16.59
N ASP A 202 -1.69 -17.74 16.74
CA ASP A 202 -1.70 -18.44 18.04
C ASP A 202 -0.56 -17.98 18.96
N ARG A 203 0.51 -17.41 18.39
CA ARG A 203 1.60 -16.76 19.11
C ARG A 203 1.41 -15.26 19.32
N ASP A 204 0.20 -14.76 19.07
CA ASP A 204 -0.16 -13.35 19.22
C ASP A 204 0.65 -12.40 18.32
N ILE A 205 1.02 -12.85 17.12
CA ILE A 205 1.78 -12.03 16.16
C ILE A 205 0.81 -11.29 15.22
N VAL A 206 0.98 -9.97 15.07
CA VAL A 206 0.17 -9.18 14.14
C VAL A 206 0.66 -9.42 12.71
N LEU A 207 -0.19 -9.97 11.84
CA LEU A 207 0.14 -10.13 10.42
C LEU A 207 -0.44 -8.96 9.62
N VAL A 208 0.43 -8.25 8.90
CA VAL A 208 0.06 -7.15 8.01
C VAL A 208 0.50 -7.52 6.59
N ALA A 209 -0.45 -7.63 5.68
CA ALA A 209 -0.18 -8.08 4.32
C ALA A 209 -0.75 -7.14 3.27
N SER A 210 -0.01 -6.96 2.19
CA SER A 210 -0.46 -6.17 1.05
C SER A 210 -1.52 -6.91 0.24
N VAL A 211 -2.56 -6.21 -0.20
CA VAL A 211 -3.50 -6.74 -1.20
C VAL A 211 -2.84 -6.88 -2.58
N SER A 212 -3.55 -7.52 -3.51
CA SER A 212 -3.11 -7.65 -4.90
C SER A 212 -3.38 -6.37 -5.68
N ASP A 213 -2.40 -5.93 -6.49
CA ASP A 213 -2.56 -4.88 -7.49
C ASP A 213 -2.97 -5.42 -8.88
N LYS A 214 -3.08 -6.75 -9.02
CA LYS A 214 -3.46 -7.41 -10.27
C LYS A 214 -4.94 -7.22 -10.55
N THR A 215 -5.25 -6.77 -11.76
CA THR A 215 -6.61 -6.70 -12.29
C THR A 215 -7.11 -8.04 -12.76
N GLN A 216 -8.43 -8.20 -12.78
CA GLN A 216 -9.03 -9.19 -13.66
C GLN A 216 -8.89 -8.82 -15.13
N PRO A 217 -8.80 -9.82 -16.02
CA PRO A 217 -8.98 -9.58 -17.44
C PRO A 217 -10.35 -8.91 -17.69
N ALA A 218 -10.34 -7.83 -18.47
CA ALA A 218 -11.57 -7.12 -18.86
C ALA A 218 -12.57 -8.09 -19.50
N GLY A 219 -13.85 -7.96 -19.13
CA GLY A 219 -14.94 -8.81 -19.67
C GLY A 219 -15.16 -10.13 -18.93
N THR A 220 -14.47 -10.36 -17.79
CA THR A 220 -14.77 -11.49 -16.91
C THR A 220 -15.73 -11.07 -15.79
N THR A 221 -16.75 -11.88 -15.51
CA THR A 221 -17.69 -11.70 -14.39
C THR A 221 -17.28 -12.48 -13.13
N GLN A 222 -16.14 -13.16 -13.20
CA GLN A 222 -15.62 -13.93 -12.08
C GLN A 222 -15.21 -12.94 -10.97
N ARG A 223 -15.24 -13.32 -9.68
CA ARG A 223 -14.61 -12.52 -8.62
C ARG A 223 -13.09 -12.74 -8.67
N PRO A 224 -12.22 -11.74 -8.38
CA PRO A 224 -10.78 -11.98 -8.37
C PRO A 224 -10.44 -13.13 -7.40
N ALA A 225 -9.43 -13.91 -7.75
CA ALA A 225 -8.95 -14.93 -6.84
C ALA A 225 -8.49 -14.25 -5.52
N PRO A 226 -8.85 -14.80 -4.36
CA PRO A 226 -8.43 -14.23 -3.08
C PRO A 226 -6.91 -14.22 -2.99
N TRP A 227 -6.33 -13.12 -2.51
CA TRP A 227 -4.87 -12.95 -2.42
C TRP A 227 -4.37 -13.26 -1.02
N TYR A 228 -3.73 -14.41 -0.84
CA TYR A 228 -3.22 -14.82 0.47
C TYR A 228 -1.76 -14.37 0.67
N PRO A 229 -1.37 -13.93 1.88
CA PRO A 229 -2.11 -14.07 3.13
C PRO A 229 -3.16 -12.98 3.43
N ALA A 230 -3.19 -11.87 2.67
CA ALA A 230 -4.10 -10.74 2.93
C ALA A 230 -5.58 -11.14 3.04
N ALA A 231 -6.05 -12.09 2.22
CA ALA A 231 -7.42 -12.57 2.25
C ALA A 231 -7.77 -13.48 3.46
N HIS A 232 -6.82 -13.74 4.38
CA HIS A 232 -7.09 -14.50 5.58
C HIS A 232 -7.76 -13.61 6.64
N PRO A 233 -8.84 -14.05 7.31
CA PRO A 233 -9.63 -13.21 8.22
C PRO A 233 -8.93 -12.79 9.52
N ASP A 234 -7.69 -13.24 9.74
CA ASP A 234 -6.84 -12.89 10.90
C ASP A 234 -5.60 -12.08 10.50
N VAL A 235 -5.51 -11.70 9.22
CA VAL A 235 -4.44 -10.86 8.67
C VAL A 235 -5.06 -9.50 8.37
N LEU A 236 -4.34 -8.42 8.64
CA LEU A 236 -4.75 -7.08 8.24
C LEU A 236 -4.39 -6.87 6.76
N ALA A 237 -5.40 -6.82 5.90
CA ALA A 237 -5.24 -6.59 4.46
C ALA A 237 -5.13 -5.10 4.14
N VAL A 238 -3.97 -4.67 3.65
CA VAL A 238 -3.68 -3.24 3.45
C VAL A 238 -3.59 -2.88 1.98
N GLY A 239 -4.40 -1.90 1.58
CA GLY A 239 -4.40 -1.27 0.26
C GLY A 239 -3.80 0.14 0.30
N GLY A 240 -3.62 0.73 -0.87
CA GLY A 240 -2.86 1.95 -1.05
C GLY A 240 -3.67 3.18 -1.39
N ILE A 241 -3.21 4.35 -0.94
CA ILE A 241 -3.68 5.66 -1.43
C ILE A 241 -2.53 6.50 -2.00
N ASP A 242 -2.89 7.41 -2.91
CA ASP A 242 -2.00 8.47 -3.37
C ASP A 242 -2.07 9.73 -2.48
N ALA A 243 -1.28 10.75 -2.83
CA ALA A 243 -1.23 12.02 -2.09
C ALA A 243 -2.55 12.82 -2.11
N LYS A 244 -3.52 12.43 -2.95
CA LYS A 244 -4.86 13.02 -3.02
C LYS A 244 -5.90 12.20 -2.24
N GLY A 245 -5.49 11.11 -1.60
CA GLY A 245 -6.38 10.19 -0.88
C GLY A 245 -7.15 9.24 -1.79
N VAL A 246 -6.74 9.09 -3.06
CA VAL A 246 -7.41 8.20 -4.02
C VAL A 246 -6.79 6.80 -3.91
N PRO A 247 -7.62 5.73 -3.83
CA PRO A 247 -7.11 4.35 -3.86
C PRO A 247 -6.24 4.06 -5.08
N THR A 248 -5.14 3.34 -4.87
CA THR A 248 -4.15 3.04 -5.92
C THR A 248 -4.39 1.71 -6.62
N GLU A 249 -5.15 0.83 -6.01
CA GLU A 249 -5.54 -0.46 -6.58
C GLU A 249 -6.36 -0.22 -7.85
N LYS A 250 -6.09 -1.02 -8.88
CA LYS A 250 -6.81 -0.91 -10.16
C LYS A 250 -8.28 -1.35 -10.06
N SER A 251 -8.57 -2.21 -9.10
CA SER A 251 -9.90 -2.76 -8.80
C SER A 251 -10.11 -2.72 -7.28
N PRO A 252 -10.31 -1.53 -6.68
CA PRO A 252 -10.34 -1.38 -5.23
C PRO A 252 -11.44 -2.25 -4.59
N ALA A 253 -12.66 -2.19 -5.12
CA ALA A 253 -13.82 -2.89 -4.57
C ALA A 253 -13.61 -4.41 -4.43
N GLU A 254 -12.75 -4.98 -5.27
CA GLU A 254 -12.45 -6.39 -5.30
C GLU A 254 -11.10 -6.77 -4.68
N ALA A 255 -10.30 -5.79 -4.24
CA ALA A 255 -8.98 -6.01 -3.65
C ALA A 255 -9.04 -6.65 -2.24
N GLY A 256 -10.21 -6.57 -1.57
CA GLY A 256 -10.40 -7.14 -0.24
C GLY A 256 -9.59 -6.42 0.83
N VAL A 257 -9.62 -5.08 0.80
CA VAL A 257 -8.89 -4.20 1.71
C VAL A 257 -9.64 -4.05 3.04
N ASP A 258 -8.93 -4.20 4.16
CA ASP A 258 -9.39 -3.84 5.50
C ASP A 258 -9.02 -2.40 5.84
N LEU A 259 -7.84 -1.94 5.41
CA LEU A 259 -7.30 -0.63 5.75
C LEU A 259 -6.48 -0.04 4.59
N LEU A 260 -6.55 1.26 4.39
CA LEU A 260 -5.74 1.99 3.41
C LEU A 260 -4.54 2.69 4.08
N ALA A 261 -3.42 2.79 3.38
CA ALA A 261 -2.25 3.57 3.81
C ALA A 261 -1.49 4.15 2.60
N PRO A 262 -0.55 5.09 2.80
CA PRO A 262 0.22 5.67 1.69
C PRO A 262 0.92 4.63 0.81
N ALA A 263 0.78 4.75 -0.52
CA ALA A 263 1.29 3.75 -1.46
C ALA A 263 1.78 4.27 -2.81
N ALA A 264 1.51 5.52 -3.19
CA ALA A 264 2.03 6.08 -4.44
C ALA A 264 3.13 7.11 -4.16
N ASP A 265 4.21 7.09 -4.95
CA ASP A 265 5.28 8.08 -4.86
C ASP A 265 5.81 8.31 -3.44
N ALA A 266 5.84 7.25 -2.63
CA ALA A 266 6.38 7.31 -1.27
C ALA A 266 7.91 7.30 -1.35
N VAL A 267 8.57 7.92 -0.39
CA VAL A 267 10.04 7.90 -0.31
C VAL A 267 10.46 6.83 0.68
N SER A 268 11.55 6.11 0.41
CA SER A 268 12.21 5.24 1.37
C SER A 268 13.72 5.13 1.13
N VAL A 269 14.41 4.41 1.99
CA VAL A 269 15.87 4.28 2.06
C VAL A 269 16.42 3.42 0.93
N ALA A 270 17.56 3.81 0.38
CA ALA A 270 18.33 2.96 -0.52
C ALA A 270 19.00 1.81 0.25
N PRO A 271 19.28 0.66 -0.41
CA PRO A 271 19.98 -0.46 0.23
C PRO A 271 21.42 -0.14 0.66
N ARG A 272 22.00 0.95 0.16
CA ARG A 272 23.35 1.42 0.47
C ARG A 272 23.37 2.93 0.53
N GLY A 273 24.31 3.47 1.31
CA GLY A 273 24.49 4.90 1.48
C GLY A 273 23.33 5.60 2.19
N ASP A 274 23.27 6.92 2.02
CA ASP A 274 22.32 7.83 2.69
C ASP A 274 21.14 8.22 1.78
N GLY A 275 21.16 7.74 0.54
CA GLY A 275 20.21 8.10 -0.48
C GLY A 275 18.83 7.47 -0.30
N HIS A 276 17.87 8.01 -1.04
CA HIS A 276 16.48 7.60 -1.02
C HIS A 276 16.01 7.26 -2.43
N TYR A 277 15.01 6.38 -2.50
CA TYR A 277 14.27 6.08 -3.72
C TYR A 277 12.78 6.36 -3.50
N THR A 278 12.09 6.66 -4.59
CA THR A 278 10.63 6.65 -4.65
C THR A 278 10.15 5.21 -4.86
N VAL A 279 9.15 4.80 -4.08
CA VAL A 279 8.54 3.46 -4.09
C VAL A 279 7.03 3.57 -4.15
N ALA A 280 6.39 2.54 -4.73
CA ALA A 280 4.95 2.48 -4.86
C ALA A 280 4.39 1.06 -4.74
N GLY A 281 3.09 0.97 -4.51
CA GLY A 281 2.29 -0.25 -4.54
C GLY A 281 1.79 -0.70 -3.16
N PRO A 282 0.90 -1.72 -3.11
CA PRO A 282 0.25 -2.16 -1.87
C PRO A 282 1.22 -2.61 -0.76
N ALA A 283 2.41 -3.12 -1.12
CA ALA A 283 3.46 -3.47 -0.16
C ALA A 283 3.98 -2.26 0.63
N VAL A 284 4.04 -1.08 0.00
CA VAL A 284 4.40 0.18 0.65
C VAL A 284 3.33 0.55 1.68
N ALA A 285 2.05 0.39 1.33
CA ALA A 285 0.94 0.63 2.25
C ALA A 285 1.01 -0.29 3.47
N ALA A 286 1.22 -1.59 3.24
CA ALA A 286 1.40 -2.57 4.29
C ALA A 286 2.57 -2.22 5.22
N ALA A 287 3.67 -1.65 4.71
CA ALA A 287 4.79 -1.20 5.54
C ALA A 287 4.41 -0.04 6.47
N TYR A 288 3.63 0.94 5.99
CA TYR A 288 3.13 2.01 6.85
C TYR A 288 2.22 1.47 7.97
N ALA A 289 1.33 0.52 7.64
CA ALA A 289 0.45 -0.12 8.61
C ALA A 289 1.23 -1.02 9.60
N ALA A 290 2.27 -1.72 9.17
CA ALA A 290 3.14 -2.50 10.05
C ALA A 290 3.92 -1.59 11.03
N GLY A 291 4.38 -0.44 10.57
CA GLY A 291 4.95 0.59 11.44
C GLY A 291 3.95 1.12 12.47
N ALA A 292 2.70 1.35 12.08
CA ALA A 292 1.64 1.74 13.01
C ALA A 292 1.33 0.64 14.03
N ALA A 293 1.22 -0.62 13.60
CA ALA A 293 1.06 -1.77 14.49
C ALA A 293 2.20 -1.85 15.51
N ALA A 294 3.44 -1.56 15.10
CA ALA A 294 4.58 -1.55 16.00
C ALA A 294 4.51 -0.41 17.05
N LEU A 295 4.06 0.78 16.66
CA LEU A 295 3.82 1.87 17.61
C LEU A 295 2.72 1.51 18.62
N VAL A 296 1.61 0.93 18.14
CA VAL A 296 0.50 0.48 18.99
C VAL A 296 0.95 -0.61 19.97
N ARG A 297 1.68 -1.64 19.50
CA ARG A 297 2.23 -2.70 20.37
C ARG A 297 3.17 -2.14 21.43
N ALA A 298 4.06 -1.22 21.06
CA ALA A 298 4.98 -0.60 22.01
C ALA A 298 4.25 0.22 23.08
N HIS A 299 3.17 0.92 22.72
CA HIS A 299 2.39 1.72 23.67
C HIS A 299 1.43 0.87 24.52
N TYR A 300 0.88 -0.19 23.94
CA TYR A 300 -0.05 -1.11 24.59
C TYR A 300 0.43 -2.57 24.48
N PRO A 301 1.45 -2.96 25.24
CA PRO A 301 2.10 -4.28 25.10
C PRO A 301 1.21 -5.46 25.49
N LYS A 302 0.02 -5.21 26.07
CA LYS A 302 -0.94 -6.24 26.49
C LYS A 302 -2.10 -6.45 25.50
N LEU A 303 -2.20 -5.64 24.44
CA LEU A 303 -3.21 -5.87 23.42
C LEU A 303 -2.88 -7.13 22.64
N SER A 304 -3.89 -7.95 22.36
CA SER A 304 -3.71 -9.09 21.46
C SER A 304 -3.51 -8.62 20.01
N GLN A 305 -3.10 -9.53 19.13
CA GLN A 305 -2.92 -9.23 17.72
C GLN A 305 -4.24 -8.78 17.08
N ALA A 306 -5.34 -9.41 17.51
CA ALA A 306 -6.68 -9.07 17.08
C ALA A 306 -7.09 -7.66 17.57
N ASP A 307 -6.76 -7.30 18.82
CA ASP A 307 -7.05 -5.97 19.36
C ASP A 307 -6.22 -4.88 18.67
N VAL A 308 -4.94 -5.15 18.36
CA VAL A 308 -4.08 -4.21 17.61
C VAL A 308 -4.67 -3.98 16.22
N ARG A 309 -5.05 -5.05 15.51
CA ARG A 309 -5.69 -4.93 14.20
C ARG A 309 -6.99 -4.13 14.29
N HIS A 310 -7.88 -4.51 15.20
CA HIS A 310 -9.18 -3.85 15.36
C HIS A 310 -9.03 -2.37 15.71
N ARG A 311 -8.03 -2.03 16.51
CA ARG A 311 -7.68 -0.65 16.83
C ARG A 311 -7.25 0.14 15.59
N LEU A 312 -6.41 -0.42 14.72
CA LEU A 312 -6.04 0.24 13.46
C LEU A 312 -7.25 0.44 12.54
N GLU A 313 -8.15 -0.53 12.48
CA GLU A 313 -9.40 -0.46 11.71
C GLU A 313 -10.35 0.61 12.26
N LEU A 314 -10.70 0.55 13.54
CA LEU A 314 -11.70 1.44 14.14
C LEU A 314 -11.28 2.90 14.22
N THR A 315 -9.97 3.16 14.25
CA THR A 315 -9.43 4.52 14.32
C THR A 315 -9.14 5.12 12.95
N ALA A 316 -9.35 4.36 11.88
CA ALA A 316 -9.11 4.83 10.52
C ALA A 316 -10.00 6.03 10.17
N GLU A 317 -9.44 6.95 9.39
CA GLU A 317 -10.19 8.04 8.79
C GLU A 317 -11.04 7.50 7.64
N HIS A 318 -12.35 7.63 7.77
CA HIS A 318 -13.29 7.21 6.75
C HIS A 318 -14.34 8.30 6.50
N PRO A 319 -14.90 8.38 5.28
CA PRO A 319 -16.02 9.27 5.02
C PRO A 319 -17.28 8.87 5.81
N LEU A 320 -18.35 9.65 5.67
CA LEU A 320 -19.64 9.29 6.26
C LEU A 320 -20.23 8.06 5.54
N GLY A 321 -20.76 7.10 6.29
CA GLY A 321 -21.33 5.88 5.73
C GLY A 321 -21.27 4.68 6.67
N THR A 322 -21.55 3.50 6.12
CA THR A 322 -21.41 2.21 6.81
C THR A 322 -20.06 1.57 6.49
N TRP A 323 -19.42 1.00 7.51
CA TRP A 323 -18.06 0.46 7.44
C TRP A 323 -18.04 -0.98 7.93
N PRO A 324 -17.17 -1.84 7.37
CA PRO A 324 -16.26 -1.58 6.25
C PRO A 324 -16.96 -1.42 4.90
N ALA A 325 -16.41 -0.60 4.00
CA ALA A 325 -16.96 -0.33 2.67
C ALA A 325 -16.12 -0.96 1.54
N PRO A 326 -16.74 -1.38 0.41
CA PRO A 326 -16.01 -1.96 -0.70
C PRO A 326 -14.88 -1.06 -1.21
N GLY A 327 -13.66 -1.61 -1.22
CA GLY A 327 -12.47 -1.01 -1.81
C GLY A 327 -11.73 0.04 -0.98
N ILE A 328 -12.26 0.37 0.18
CA ILE A 328 -11.60 1.26 1.13
C ILE A 328 -11.59 0.70 2.56
N GLY A 329 -12.22 -0.46 2.80
CA GLY A 329 -12.20 -1.14 4.09
C GLY A 329 -12.80 -0.27 5.18
N TYR A 330 -12.10 -0.12 6.30
CA TYR A 330 -12.43 0.81 7.38
C TYR A 330 -11.95 2.25 7.12
N GLY A 331 -11.26 2.51 6.02
CA GLY A 331 -10.76 3.83 5.66
C GLY A 331 -9.24 3.90 5.63
N THR A 332 -8.70 5.11 5.72
CA THR A 332 -7.26 5.38 5.71
C THR A 332 -6.70 5.40 7.12
N LEU A 333 -5.60 4.70 7.34
CA LEU A 333 -4.85 4.68 8.60
C LEU A 333 -4.63 6.09 9.16
N ASP A 334 -5.16 6.33 10.36
CA ASP A 334 -4.85 7.48 11.19
C ASP A 334 -3.90 7.05 12.30
N LEU A 335 -2.62 7.38 12.13
CA LEU A 335 -1.59 6.95 13.07
C LEU A 335 -1.76 7.55 14.47
N TYR A 336 -2.25 8.78 14.56
CA TYR A 336 -2.40 9.47 15.84
C TYR A 336 -3.55 8.87 16.64
N HIS A 337 -4.72 8.68 16.03
CA HIS A 337 -5.86 8.06 16.70
C HIS A 337 -5.59 6.59 17.01
N ALA A 338 -4.89 5.86 16.13
CA ALA A 338 -4.46 4.49 16.40
C ALA A 338 -3.67 4.35 17.70
N VAL A 339 -2.86 5.34 18.10
CA VAL A 339 -2.12 5.28 19.37
C VAL A 339 -2.88 5.94 20.52
N THR A 340 -3.64 7.00 20.28
CA THR A 340 -4.19 7.84 21.37
C THR A 340 -5.63 7.55 21.78
N ALA A 341 -6.42 6.82 20.98
CA ALA A 341 -7.81 6.52 21.31
C ALA A 341 -7.93 5.72 22.63
N LEU A 342 -8.62 6.26 23.64
CA LEU A 342 -8.74 5.62 24.96
C LEU A 342 -9.92 4.65 25.04
N GLU A 343 -10.99 4.94 24.32
CA GLU A 343 -12.20 4.12 24.24
C GLU A 343 -12.39 3.69 22.79
N LEU A 344 -12.23 2.39 22.57
CA LEU A 344 -12.72 1.73 21.36
C LEU A 344 -13.94 0.96 21.84
N ASP A 345 -15.13 1.26 21.31
CA ASP A 345 -16.33 0.51 21.64
C ASP A 345 -16.04 -0.97 21.41
N ARG A 346 -15.87 -1.73 22.50
CA ARG A 346 -15.61 -3.17 22.51
C ARG A 346 -16.86 -3.93 22.10
N THR A 347 -17.45 -3.60 20.97
CA THR A 347 -18.44 -4.45 20.36
C THR A 347 -17.65 -5.65 19.84
N PRO A 348 -17.78 -6.86 20.43
CA PRO A 348 -17.17 -8.03 19.83
C PRO A 348 -17.86 -8.17 18.48
N LEU A 349 -17.12 -7.96 17.39
CA LEU A 349 -17.65 -8.33 16.08
C LEU A 349 -17.96 -9.83 16.15
N PRO A 350 -19.07 -10.28 15.56
CA PRO A 350 -19.34 -11.71 15.45
C PRO A 350 -18.10 -12.31 14.82
N SER A 351 -17.47 -13.27 15.52
CA SER A 351 -16.49 -14.18 14.95
C SER A 351 -17.05 -14.56 13.59
N GLN A 352 -16.42 -14.09 12.51
CA GLN A 352 -16.88 -14.36 11.15
C GLN A 352 -17.16 -15.86 11.14
N PRO A 353 -18.42 -16.31 10.98
CA PRO A 353 -18.69 -17.72 10.99
C PRO A 353 -17.74 -18.29 9.95
N GLN A 354 -16.93 -19.28 10.33
CA GLN A 354 -16.13 -19.99 9.34
C GLN A 354 -17.13 -20.55 8.35
N VAL A 355 -17.34 -19.83 7.26
CA VAL A 355 -18.08 -20.35 6.13
C VAL A 355 -17.09 -21.32 5.50
N LEU A 356 -17.01 -22.52 6.08
CA LEU A 356 -16.71 -23.72 5.33
C LEU A 356 -17.78 -23.76 4.23
N ARG A 357 -17.53 -23.04 3.14
CA ARG A 357 -18.35 -23.16 1.94
C ARG A 357 -18.31 -24.64 1.59
N PRO A 358 -19.45 -25.34 1.51
CA PRO A 358 -19.47 -26.65 0.90
C PRO A 358 -18.82 -26.52 -0.47
N LEU A 359 -17.79 -27.34 -0.75
CA LEU A 359 -17.20 -27.42 -2.08
C LEU A 359 -18.36 -27.60 -3.07
N PRO A 360 -18.57 -26.69 -4.04
CA PRO A 360 -19.57 -26.93 -5.06
C PRO A 360 -19.14 -28.19 -5.81
N LYS A 361 -19.93 -29.25 -5.71
CA LYS A 361 -19.83 -30.39 -6.62
C LYS A 361 -20.09 -29.84 -8.01
N ALA A 362 -19.10 -29.93 -8.90
CA ALA A 362 -19.23 -29.47 -10.27
C ALA A 362 -20.50 -30.06 -10.89
N ALA A 363 -21.47 -29.21 -11.23
CA ALA A 363 -22.54 -29.61 -12.11
C ALA A 363 -21.93 -29.74 -13.51
N ALA A 364 -21.88 -30.97 -14.04
CA ALA A 364 -21.65 -31.18 -15.46
C ALA A 364 -22.75 -30.44 -16.22
N THR A 365 -22.40 -29.32 -16.85
CA THR A 365 -23.28 -28.67 -17.82
C THR A 365 -23.36 -29.56 -19.04
N GLU A 366 -24.51 -30.20 -19.27
CA GLU A 366 -24.80 -30.81 -20.58
C GLU A 366 -25.20 -29.70 -21.57
N PRO A 367 -24.35 -29.35 -22.55
CA PRO A 367 -24.68 -28.35 -23.57
C PRO A 367 -25.87 -28.78 -24.45
N THR A 368 -26.28 -30.05 -24.38
CA THR A 368 -27.36 -30.65 -25.19
C THR A 368 -28.74 -30.10 -24.85
N LYS A 369 -29.01 -29.69 -23.60
CA LYS A 369 -30.35 -29.22 -23.18
C LYS A 369 -30.65 -27.77 -23.58
N LEU A 370 -29.62 -26.92 -23.68
CA LEU A 370 -29.75 -25.53 -24.13
C LEU A 370 -29.95 -25.42 -25.64
N ILE A 371 -29.30 -26.29 -26.42
CA ILE A 371 -29.49 -26.34 -27.88
C ILE A 371 -30.86 -26.93 -28.25
N ALA A 372 -31.37 -27.90 -27.49
CA ALA A 372 -32.72 -28.44 -27.71
C ALA A 372 -33.84 -27.42 -27.40
N GLY A 373 -33.66 -26.57 -26.37
CA GLY A 373 -34.63 -25.55 -25.98
C GLY A 373 -34.80 -24.42 -27.01
N SER A 374 -33.71 -23.98 -27.63
CA SER A 374 -33.75 -22.88 -28.62
C SER A 374 -34.41 -23.29 -29.94
N VAL A 375 -34.22 -24.54 -30.38
CA VAL A 375 -34.86 -25.09 -31.59
C VAL A 375 -36.38 -25.26 -31.38
N ALA A 376 -36.81 -25.73 -30.21
CA ALA A 376 -38.23 -25.87 -29.91
C ALA A 376 -38.96 -24.51 -29.83
N ALA A 377 -38.34 -23.50 -29.21
CA ALA A 377 -38.88 -22.14 -29.14
C ALA A 377 -38.98 -21.48 -30.53
N GLY A 378 -37.98 -21.70 -31.40
CA GLY A 378 -38.00 -21.21 -32.77
C GLY A 378 -39.14 -21.79 -33.62
N MET A 379 -39.44 -23.08 -33.48
CA MET A 379 -40.56 -23.72 -34.21
C MET A 379 -41.93 -23.21 -33.75
N VAL A 380 -42.13 -22.99 -32.45
CA VAL A 380 -43.38 -22.44 -31.92
C VAL A 380 -43.58 -20.99 -32.39
N GLY A 381 -42.51 -20.19 -32.42
CA GLY A 381 -42.55 -18.81 -32.94
C GLY A 381 -42.94 -18.75 -34.42
N LEU A 382 -42.36 -19.60 -35.26
CA LEU A 382 -42.69 -19.67 -36.70
C LEU A 382 -44.13 -20.13 -36.95
N ALA A 383 -44.63 -21.11 -36.19
CA ALA A 383 -46.01 -21.56 -36.29
C ALA A 383 -47.00 -20.46 -35.87
N GLY A 384 -46.69 -19.69 -34.83
CA GLY A 384 -47.48 -18.55 -34.39
C GLY A 384 -47.56 -17.44 -35.44
N LEU A 385 -46.43 -17.10 -36.08
CA LEU A 385 -46.39 -16.11 -37.16
C LEU A 385 -47.19 -16.54 -38.39
N ALA A 386 -47.08 -17.81 -38.79
CA ALA A 386 -47.87 -18.36 -39.89
C ALA A 386 -49.39 -18.33 -39.58
N TYR A 387 -49.77 -18.63 -38.35
CA TYR A 387 -51.17 -18.56 -37.91
C TYR A 387 -51.72 -17.12 -37.94
N LEU A 388 -50.94 -16.14 -37.46
CA LEU A 388 -51.30 -14.73 -37.51
C LEU A 388 -51.42 -14.22 -38.95
N ALA A 389 -50.50 -14.60 -39.84
CA ALA A 389 -50.57 -14.27 -41.26
C ALA A 389 -51.82 -14.87 -41.93
N ALA A 390 -52.17 -16.12 -41.59
CA ALA A 390 -53.39 -16.75 -42.11
C ALA A 390 -54.66 -16.05 -41.59
N MET A 391 -54.68 -15.61 -40.32
CA MET A 391 -55.79 -14.87 -39.74
C MET A 391 -55.94 -13.48 -40.36
N THR A 392 -54.86 -12.73 -40.59
CA THR A 392 -54.90 -11.40 -41.22
C THR A 392 -55.40 -11.49 -42.66
N VAL A 393 -54.96 -12.49 -43.43
CA VAL A 393 -55.48 -12.75 -44.79
C VAL A 393 -56.97 -13.11 -44.75
N LYS A 394 -57.40 -13.96 -43.81
CA LYS A 394 -58.81 -14.35 -43.67
C LYS A 394 -59.70 -13.17 -43.26
N TRP A 395 -59.25 -12.32 -42.33
CA TRP A 395 -59.94 -11.09 -41.94
C TRP A 395 -59.97 -10.04 -43.06
N GLY A 396 -58.88 -9.88 -43.80
CA GLY A 396 -58.81 -9.00 -44.96
C GLY A 396 -59.81 -9.41 -46.06
N ARG A 397 -59.87 -10.70 -46.40
CA ARG A 397 -60.84 -11.22 -47.38
C ARG A 397 -62.30 -11.02 -46.95
N ARG A 398 -62.61 -11.18 -45.65
CA ARG A 398 -63.96 -10.91 -45.11
C ARG A 398 -64.36 -9.44 -45.21
N ARG A 399 -63.41 -8.51 -45.19
CA ARG A 399 -63.63 -7.06 -45.34
C ARG A 399 -63.53 -6.57 -46.79
N ARG A 400 -63.53 -7.47 -47.78
CA ARG A 400 -63.36 -7.17 -49.22
C ARG A 400 -62.09 -6.35 -49.54
N TRP A 401 -61.00 -6.57 -48.80
CA TRP A 401 -59.70 -6.03 -49.21
C TRP A 401 -59.31 -6.61 -50.56
N ARG A 402 -59.10 -5.73 -51.54
CA ARG A 402 -58.32 -6.03 -52.74
C ARG A 402 -56.90 -5.55 -52.44
N PRO A 403 -55.87 -6.40 -52.61
CA PRO A 403 -54.48 -5.96 -52.47
C PRO A 403 -54.15 -4.82 -53.43
#